data_AF-A0A1M5N812-F1
#
_entry.id   AF-A0A1M5N812-F1
#
_cell.length_a   1.000
_cell.length_b   1.000
_cell.length_c   1.000
_cell.angle_alpha   90.00
_cell.angle_beta   90.00
_cell.angle_gamma   90.00
#
_symmetry.space_group_name_H-M   'P 1'
#
loop_
_entity.id
_entity.type
_entity.pdbx_description
1 polymer ?
#
loop_
_entity_poly.entity_id
_entity_poly.type
_entity_poly.pdbx_seq_one_letter_code
_entity_poly.pdbx_strand_id
1 'polypeptide(L)'
;MKRIKQGYNYFFYKIYKSTEYTSEMGGGKFWSDWKAGIILDLLCFFLCFSILIYYKIIENNHQELGNAIIFMGLLFIVIPNYFIFHHQDKWKRIITDFDKLPKKKNSIGTWIVFGIVLLIIGNFIFSFYCLDQQARKDQIGPYTPEIVAKERREDSLRKAQQI
;
A
#
# COMPACT_ATOMS: atom_id res chain seq x y z
N MET A 1 0.66 25.10 -1.71
CA MET A 1 1.73 24.12 -2.03
C MET A 1 2.76 23.90 -0.92
N LYS A 2 3.35 24.94 -0.30
CA LYS A 2 4.44 24.78 0.70
C LYS A 2 4.10 23.86 1.89
N ARG A 3 2.88 23.96 2.43
CA ARG A 3 2.42 23.13 3.56
C ARG A 3 2.24 21.65 3.19
N ILE A 4 1.70 21.35 2.01
CA ILE A 4 1.52 19.97 1.52
C ILE A 4 2.88 19.30 1.33
N LYS A 5 3.82 20.00 0.68
CA LYS A 5 5.20 19.52 0.51
C LYS A 5 5.89 19.26 1.87
N GLN A 6 5.70 20.14 2.85
CA GLN A 6 6.24 19.93 4.19
C GLN A 6 5.62 18.71 4.89
N GLY A 7 4.31 18.52 4.79
CA GLY A 7 3.63 17.34 5.33
C GLY A 7 4.13 16.05 4.69
N TYR A 8 4.30 16.04 3.37
CA TYR A 8 4.83 14.90 2.63
C TYR A 8 6.28 14.58 3.02
N ASN A 9 7.15 15.59 3.11
CA ASN A 9 8.52 15.41 3.59
C ASN A 9 8.58 14.92 5.04
N TYR A 10 7.66 15.39 5.89
CA TYR A 10 7.57 14.92 7.27
C TYR A 10 7.11 13.47 7.36
N PHE A 11 6.15 13.07 6.51
CA PHE A 11 5.70 11.69 6.40
C PHE A 11 6.85 10.77 5.98
N PHE A 12 7.60 11.15 4.93
CA PHE A 12 8.82 10.45 4.53
C PHE A 12 9.84 10.38 5.68
N TYR A 13 10.11 11.48 6.38
CA TYR A 13 11.03 11.51 7.53
C TYR A 13 10.62 10.49 8.60
N LYS A 14 9.33 10.38 8.90
CA LYS A 14 8.85 9.41 9.90
C LYS A 14 9.02 7.97 9.48
N ILE A 15 8.73 7.66 8.22
CA ILE A 15 9.01 6.35 7.66
C ILE A 15 10.51 6.07 7.70
N TYR A 16 11.34 7.03 7.29
CA TYR A 16 12.80 6.93 7.35
C TYR A 16 13.29 6.57 8.76
N LYS A 17 12.90 7.34 9.79
CA LYS A 17 13.32 7.05 11.17
C LYS A 17 12.83 5.68 11.66
N SER A 18 11.64 5.25 11.23
CA SER A 18 11.15 3.91 11.54
C SER A 18 12.02 2.84 10.87
N THR A 19 12.35 3.00 9.58
CA THR A 19 13.19 2.05 8.85
C THR A 19 14.62 2.02 9.35
N GLU A 20 15.16 3.16 9.79
CA GLU A 20 16.48 3.27 10.43
C GLU A 20 16.48 2.48 11.74
N TYR A 21 15.51 2.72 12.62
CA TYR A 21 15.35 1.98 13.87
C TYR A 21 15.25 0.46 13.67
N THR A 22 14.40 0.01 12.74
CA THR A 22 14.28 -1.43 12.43
C THR A 22 15.54 -2.00 11.80
N SER A 23 16.24 -1.23 10.97
CA SER A 23 17.49 -1.68 10.33
C SER A 23 18.66 -1.75 11.33
N GLU A 24 18.71 -0.85 12.31
CA GLU A 24 19.65 -0.92 13.43
C GLU A 24 19.49 -2.23 14.23
N MET A 25 18.24 -2.64 14.49
CA MET A 25 17.95 -3.91 15.18
C MET A 25 18.33 -5.14 14.36
N GLY A 26 18.25 -5.06 13.03
CA GLY A 26 18.38 -6.19 12.11
C GLY A 26 19.74 -6.39 11.45
N GLY A 27 20.77 -5.60 11.78
CA GLY A 27 22.14 -5.81 11.27
C GLY A 27 22.78 -4.63 10.54
N GLY A 28 22.21 -3.42 10.59
CA GLY A 28 22.91 -2.18 10.20
C GLY A 28 22.04 -1.16 9.45
N LYS A 29 22.40 0.13 9.51
CA LYS A 29 21.64 1.29 8.97
C LYS A 29 21.63 1.43 7.44
N PHE A 30 22.00 0.39 6.71
CA PHE A 30 22.20 0.50 5.27
C PHE A 30 20.85 0.68 4.55
N TRP A 31 20.84 1.60 3.57
CA TRP A 31 19.73 1.82 2.64
C TRP A 31 18.40 2.24 3.28
N SER A 32 18.41 2.83 4.47
CA SER A 32 17.19 3.30 5.14
C SER A 32 16.42 4.34 4.31
N ASP A 33 17.12 5.14 3.50
CA ASP A 33 16.52 6.10 2.58
C ASP A 33 15.71 5.40 1.47
N TRP A 34 16.32 4.42 0.78
CA TRP A 34 15.65 3.66 -0.26
C TRP A 34 14.50 2.82 0.29
N LYS A 35 14.67 2.20 1.46
CA LYS A 35 13.58 1.48 2.15
C LYS A 35 12.40 2.40 2.44
N ALA A 36 12.66 3.61 2.92
CA ALA A 36 11.61 4.59 3.19
C ALA A 36 10.89 5.05 1.91
N GLY A 37 11.64 5.25 0.82
CA GLY A 37 11.08 5.54 -0.50
C GLY A 37 10.15 4.43 -1.00
N ILE A 38 10.61 3.18 -0.93
CA ILE A 38 9.82 2.01 -1.35
C ILE A 38 8.53 1.86 -0.53
N ILE A 39 8.59 2.05 0.79
CA ILE A 39 7.39 2.00 1.63
C ILE A 39 6.40 3.11 1.25
N LEU A 40 6.91 4.30 0.96
CA LEU A 40 6.08 5.43 0.52
C LEU A 40 5.41 5.13 -0.83
N ASP A 41 6.16 4.58 -1.79
CA ASP A 41 5.65 4.13 -3.09
C ASP A 41 4.57 3.06 -2.91
N LEU A 42 4.79 2.09 -2.03
CA LEU A 42 3.84 1.01 -1.73
C LEU A 42 2.54 1.55 -1.12
N LEU A 43 2.61 2.51 -0.19
CA LEU A 43 1.43 3.14 0.40
C LEU A 43 0.65 3.96 -0.63
N CYS A 44 1.34 4.67 -1.52
CA CYS A 44 0.71 5.34 -2.66
C CYS A 44 0.04 4.34 -3.60
N PHE A 45 0.71 3.22 -3.88
CA PHE A 45 0.16 2.14 -4.70
C PHE A 45 -1.13 1.57 -4.08
N PHE A 46 -1.13 1.29 -2.77
CA PHE A 46 -2.34 0.83 -2.07
C PHE A 46 -3.50 1.80 -2.22
N LEU A 47 -3.27 3.11 -2.03
CA LEU A 47 -4.32 4.12 -2.24
C LEU A 47 -4.84 4.14 -3.68
N CYS A 48 -3.95 4.20 -4.67
CA CYS A 48 -4.35 4.21 -6.08
C CYS A 48 -5.12 2.95 -6.46
N PHE A 49 -4.66 1.79 -6.02
CA PHE A 49 -5.28 0.51 -6.34
C PHE A 49 -6.65 0.35 -5.64
N SER A 50 -6.78 0.79 -4.38
CA SER A 50 -8.09 0.85 -3.71
C SER A 50 -9.09 1.70 -4.50
N ILE A 51 -8.68 2.87 -4.98
CA ILE A 51 -9.54 3.76 -5.78
C ILE A 51 -9.98 3.06 -7.07
N LEU A 52 -9.06 2.38 -7.75
CA LEU A 52 -9.36 1.62 -8.97
C LEU A 52 -10.37 0.49 -8.70
N ILE A 53 -10.23 -0.21 -7.56
CA ILE A 53 -11.21 -1.22 -7.13
C ILE A 53 -12.58 -0.57 -6.90
N TYR A 54 -12.66 0.50 -6.12
CA TYR A 54 -13.95 1.17 -5.86
C TYR A 54 -14.59 1.70 -7.14
N TYR A 55 -13.80 2.26 -8.06
CA TYR A 55 -14.28 2.71 -9.36
C TYR A 55 -14.88 1.54 -10.16
N LYS A 56 -14.19 0.39 -10.20
CA LYS A 56 -14.68 -0.83 -10.85
C LYS A 56 -16.03 -1.30 -10.27
N ILE A 57 -16.14 -1.27 -8.93
CA ILE A 57 -17.35 -1.67 -8.22
C ILE A 57 -18.53 -0.76 -8.60
N ILE A 58 -18.32 0.56 -8.61
CA ILE A 58 -19.37 1.56 -8.89
C ILE A 58 -19.85 1.48 -10.34
N GLU A 59 -18.92 1.35 -11.30
CA GLU A 59 -19.26 1.29 -12.73
C GLU A 59 -19.87 -0.07 -13.14
N ASN A 60 -19.85 -1.06 -12.23
CA ASN A 60 -20.17 -2.46 -12.50
C ASN A 60 -19.44 -3.01 -13.73
N ASN A 61 -18.25 -2.48 -13.99
CA ASN A 61 -17.47 -2.85 -15.16
C ASN A 61 -16.60 -4.07 -14.82
N HIS A 62 -16.83 -5.20 -15.47
CA HIS A 62 -16.06 -6.41 -15.22
C HIS A 62 -14.68 -6.42 -15.89
N GLN A 63 -14.39 -5.44 -16.75
CA GLN A 63 -13.13 -5.39 -17.50
C GLN A 63 -11.92 -5.42 -16.56
N GLU A 64 -10.96 -6.28 -16.90
CA GLU A 64 -9.70 -6.35 -16.17
C GLU A 64 -8.84 -5.14 -16.52
N LEU A 65 -8.23 -4.54 -15.48
CA LEU A 65 -7.21 -3.53 -15.69
C LEU A 65 -5.99 -4.23 -16.30
N GLY A 66 -5.66 -3.87 -17.53
CA GLY A 66 -4.50 -4.45 -18.21
C GLY A 66 -3.21 -4.17 -17.44
N ASN A 67 -2.32 -5.16 -17.37
CA ASN A 67 -1.04 -5.07 -16.68
C ASN A 67 -0.25 -3.80 -17.04
N ALA A 68 -0.29 -3.38 -18.31
CA ALA A 68 0.37 -2.17 -18.78
C ALA A 68 -0.09 -0.89 -18.05
N ILE A 69 -1.39 -0.77 -17.72
CA ILE A 69 -1.95 0.39 -17.00
C ILE A 69 -1.45 0.39 -15.55
N ILE A 70 -1.42 -0.78 -14.91
CA ILE A 70 -0.90 -0.93 -13.54
C ILE A 70 0.59 -0.58 -13.50
N PHE A 71 1.38 -1.10 -14.43
CA PHE A 71 2.81 -0.79 -14.55
C PHE A 71 3.06 0.70 -14.83
N MET A 72 2.28 1.32 -15.73
CA MET A 72 2.39 2.75 -16.03
C MET A 72 2.04 3.61 -14.81
N GLY A 73 0.99 3.23 -14.05
CA GLY A 73 0.64 3.89 -12.79
C GLY A 73 1.75 3.78 -11.75
N LEU A 74 2.38 2.61 -11.62
CA LEU A 74 3.51 2.41 -10.71
C LEU A 74 4.70 3.30 -11.07
N LEU A 75 5.06 3.39 -12.35
CA LEU A 75 6.14 4.29 -12.81
C LEU A 75 5.82 5.76 -12.51
N PHE A 76 4.56 6.16 -12.64
CA PHE A 76 4.11 7.52 -12.32
C PHE A 76 4.22 7.87 -10.83
N ILE A 77 4.28 6.87 -9.94
CA ILE A 77 4.49 7.05 -8.50
C ILE A 77 6.00 7.08 -8.19
N VAL A 78 6.75 6.11 -8.71
CA VAL A 78 8.18 5.91 -8.37
C VAL A 78 9.05 7.06 -8.91
N ILE A 79 8.82 7.50 -10.15
CA ILE A 79 9.67 8.50 -10.80
C ILE A 79 9.65 9.85 -10.05
N PRO A 80 8.48 10.45 -9.72
CA PRO A 80 8.44 11.66 -8.92
C PRO A 80 9.09 11.49 -7.55
N ASN A 81 8.89 10.36 -6.88
CA ASN A 81 9.44 10.12 -5.54
C ASN A 81 10.97 10.06 -5.58
N TYR A 82 11.54 9.45 -6.61
CA TYR A 82 12.98 9.52 -6.86
C TYR A 82 13.49 10.96 -6.97
N PHE A 83 12.83 11.82 -7.75
CA PHE A 83 13.24 13.22 -7.92
C PHE A 83 13.05 14.11 -6.68
N ILE A 84 12.06 13.76 -5.84
CA ILE A 84 11.76 14.48 -4.60
C ILE A 84 12.78 14.14 -3.51
N PHE A 85 13.14 12.86 -3.36
CA PHE A 85 13.93 12.38 -2.22
C PHE A 85 15.38 12.04 -2.56
N HIS A 86 15.60 11.26 -3.62
CA HIS A 86 16.93 10.70 -3.91
C HIS A 86 17.77 11.60 -4.82
N HIS A 87 17.14 12.29 -5.77
CA HIS A 87 17.88 13.20 -6.65
C HIS A 87 18.54 14.33 -5.85
N GLN A 88 19.86 14.49 -6.03
CA GLN A 88 20.71 15.45 -5.30
C GLN A 88 20.69 15.28 -3.77
N ASP A 89 20.49 14.05 -3.27
CA ASP A 89 20.53 13.76 -1.84
C ASP A 89 19.58 14.61 -0.98
N LYS A 90 18.45 15.05 -1.56
CA LYS A 90 17.47 15.92 -0.87
C LYS A 90 16.95 15.30 0.43
N TRP A 91 16.90 13.98 0.50
CA TRP A 91 16.55 13.22 1.70
C TRP A 91 17.40 13.60 2.92
N LYS A 92 18.72 13.86 2.75
CA LYS A 92 19.63 14.26 3.85
C LYS A 92 19.19 15.57 4.49
N ARG A 93 18.84 16.55 3.65
CA ARG A 93 18.35 17.86 4.10
C ARG A 93 17.02 17.72 4.84
N ILE A 94 16.10 16.89 4.32
CA ILE A 94 14.81 16.62 4.96
C ILE A 94 15.01 16.08 6.38
N ILE A 95 15.90 15.09 6.55
CA ILE A 95 16.20 14.53 7.87
C ILE A 95 16.80 15.58 8.80
N THR A 96 17.80 16.31 8.33
CA THR A 96 18.48 17.34 9.14
C THR A 96 17.54 18.45 9.60
N ASP A 97 16.57 18.81 8.75
CA ASP A 97 15.57 19.83 9.08
C ASP A 97 14.59 19.33 10.15
N PHE A 98 14.16 18.07 10.07
CA PHE A 98 13.16 17.51 10.99
C PHE A 98 13.75 16.93 12.28
N ASP A 99 15.02 16.55 12.31
CA ASP A 99 15.71 16.12 13.54
C ASP A 99 15.84 17.25 14.57
N LYS A 100 15.72 18.51 14.14
CA LYS A 100 15.69 19.69 15.02
C LYS A 100 14.35 19.88 15.75
N LEU A 101 13.34 19.03 15.48
CA LEU A 101 12.02 19.19 16.08
C LEU A 101 12.02 18.83 17.58
N PRO A 102 11.24 19.56 18.41
CA PRO A 102 11.06 19.23 19.81
C PRO A 102 10.47 17.83 20.02
N LYS A 103 10.98 17.07 21.01
CA LYS A 103 10.54 15.69 21.31
C LYS A 103 9.02 15.52 21.43
N LYS A 104 8.33 16.49 22.06
CA LYS A 104 6.86 16.47 22.23
C LYS A 104 6.12 16.52 20.89
N LYS A 105 6.55 17.40 19.96
CA LYS A 105 5.97 17.49 18.61
C LYS A 105 6.28 16.24 17.79
N ASN A 106 7.48 15.69 17.97
CA ASN A 106 7.91 14.48 17.28
C ASN A 106 7.02 13.29 17.67
N SER A 107 6.74 13.07 18.96
CA SER A 107 5.92 11.95 19.44
C SER A 107 4.49 11.97 18.89
N ILE A 108 3.81 13.13 18.96
CA ILE A 108 2.45 13.29 18.42
C ILE A 108 2.43 12.98 16.92
N GLY A 109 3.40 13.50 16.17
CA GLY A 109 3.46 13.24 14.74
C GLY A 109 3.77 11.78 14.39
N THR A 110 4.45 11.03 15.25
CA THR A 110 4.63 9.58 15.05
C THR A 110 3.27 8.86 15.09
N TRP A 111 2.45 9.14 16.11
CA TRP A 111 1.12 8.55 16.22
C TRP A 111 0.21 8.92 15.05
N ILE A 112 0.29 10.16 14.58
CA ILE A 112 -0.47 10.61 13.38
C ILE A 112 -0.03 9.81 12.14
N VAL A 113 1.27 9.71 11.88
CA VAL A 113 1.77 8.95 10.71
C VAL A 113 1.39 7.48 10.81
N PHE A 114 1.51 6.87 11.99
CA PHE A 114 1.09 5.49 12.22
C PHE A 114 -0.41 5.29 11.94
N GLY A 115 -1.27 6.17 12.44
CA GLY A 115 -2.70 6.12 12.17
C GLY A 115 -3.04 6.25 10.68
N ILE A 116 -2.34 7.13 9.95
CA ILE A 116 -2.51 7.27 8.49
C ILE A 116 -2.11 5.98 7.77
N VAL A 117 -0.97 5.37 8.13
CA VAL A 117 -0.51 4.11 7.52
C VAL A 117 -1.53 2.99 7.77
N LEU A 118 -2.03 2.85 9.00
CA LEU A 118 -3.06 1.87 9.32
C LEU A 118 -4.34 2.10 8.53
N LEU A 119 -4.76 3.36 8.36
CA LEU A 119 -5.94 3.70 7.57
C LEU A 119 -5.76 3.31 6.10
N ILE A 120 -4.60 3.57 5.51
CA ILE A 120 -4.29 3.19 4.12
C ILE A 120 -4.37 1.67 3.94
N ILE A 121 -3.69 0.91 4.82
CA ILE A 121 -3.68 -0.56 4.76
C ILE A 121 -5.09 -1.12 4.99
N GLY A 122 -5.80 -0.62 5.99
CA GLY A 122 -7.17 -1.03 6.29
C GLY A 122 -8.12 -0.74 5.12
N ASN A 123 -8.00 0.43 4.48
CA ASN A 123 -8.77 0.78 3.29
C ASN A 123 -8.47 -0.14 2.11
N PHE A 124 -7.20 -0.51 1.92
CA PHE A 124 -6.78 -1.45 0.88
C PHE A 124 -7.36 -2.83 1.09
N ILE A 125 -7.25 -3.39 2.30
CA ILE A 125 -7.88 -4.68 2.64
C ILE A 125 -9.39 -4.61 2.45
N PHE A 126 -10.03 -3.53 2.92
CA PHE A 126 -11.47 -3.34 2.78
C PHE A 126 -11.91 -3.26 1.31
N SER A 127 -11.12 -2.66 0.43
CA SER A 127 -11.43 -2.60 -1.01
C SER A 127 -11.54 -4.01 -1.62
N PHE A 128 -10.63 -4.92 -1.29
CA PHE A 128 -10.72 -6.32 -1.73
C PHE A 128 -11.92 -7.05 -1.13
N TYR A 129 -12.25 -6.78 0.13
CA TYR A 129 -13.45 -7.33 0.74
C TYR A 129 -14.72 -6.92 -0.04
N CYS A 130 -14.83 -5.65 -0.42
CA CYS A 130 -15.95 -5.17 -1.24
C CYS A 130 -15.97 -5.84 -2.63
N LEU A 131 -14.79 -6.00 -3.25
CA LEU A 131 -14.66 -6.65 -4.55
C LEU A 131 -15.09 -8.12 -4.49
N ASP A 132 -14.65 -8.87 -3.46
CA ASP A 132 -15.07 -10.26 -3.24
C ASP A 132 -16.58 -10.37 -3.01
N GLN A 133 -17.13 -9.46 -2.20
CA GLN A 133 -18.56 -9.44 -1.93
C GLN A 133 -19.38 -9.19 -3.20
N GLN A 134 -18.92 -8.32 -4.10
CA GLN A 134 -19.58 -8.11 -5.39
C GLN A 134 -19.44 -9.34 -6.30
N ALA A 135 -18.24 -9.92 -6.40
CA ALA A 135 -18.03 -11.13 -7.22
C ALA A 135 -18.92 -12.30 -6.80
N ARG A 136 -19.18 -12.47 -5.48
CA ARG A 136 -20.15 -13.44 -4.96
C ARG A 136 -21.58 -13.16 -5.40
N LYS A 137 -22.00 -11.89 -5.38
CA LYS A 137 -23.35 -11.48 -5.79
C LYS A 137 -23.56 -11.73 -7.28
N ASP A 138 -22.54 -11.43 -8.08
CA ASP A 138 -22.61 -11.54 -9.54
C ASP A 138 -22.30 -12.97 -10.04
N GLN A 139 -21.96 -13.91 -9.15
CA GLN A 139 -21.58 -15.30 -9.47
C GLN A 139 -20.46 -15.39 -10.52
N ILE A 140 -19.46 -14.52 -10.41
CA ILE A 140 -18.31 -14.46 -11.33
C ILE A 140 -17.02 -14.94 -10.66
N GLY A 141 -16.03 -15.27 -11.48
CA GLY A 141 -14.74 -15.79 -11.02
C GLY A 141 -14.90 -17.12 -10.27
N PRO A 142 -14.38 -17.27 -9.04
CA PRO A 142 -14.43 -18.54 -8.30
C PRO A 142 -15.86 -18.92 -7.85
N TYR A 143 -16.82 -18.00 -7.93
CA TYR A 143 -18.21 -18.22 -7.50
C TYR A 143 -19.14 -18.62 -8.65
N THR A 144 -18.61 -18.89 -9.85
CA THR A 144 -19.41 -19.38 -10.96
C THR A 144 -20.06 -20.73 -10.61
N PRO A 145 -21.34 -20.97 -10.99
CA PRO A 145 -22.05 -22.19 -10.62
C PRO A 145 -21.31 -23.48 -11.01
N GLU A 146 -20.60 -23.45 -12.14
CA GLU A 146 -19.80 -24.57 -12.65
C GLU A 146 -18.63 -24.93 -11.71
N ILE A 147 -17.88 -23.92 -11.25
CA ILE A 147 -16.73 -24.12 -10.35
C ILE A 147 -17.22 -24.60 -8.99
N VAL A 148 -18.24 -23.95 -8.43
CA VAL A 148 -18.81 -24.33 -7.12
C VAL A 148 -19.38 -25.75 -7.14
N ALA A 149 -20.03 -26.15 -8.24
CA ALA A 149 -20.55 -27.51 -8.40
C ALA A 149 -19.43 -28.54 -8.58
N LYS A 150 -18.31 -28.18 -9.20
CA LYS A 150 -17.13 -29.03 -9.33
C LYS A 150 -16.46 -29.24 -7.97
N GLU A 151 -16.20 -28.16 -7.24
CA GLU A 151 -15.58 -28.19 -5.91
C GLU A 151 -16.41 -29.01 -4.91
N ARG A 152 -17.74 -28.82 -4.90
CA ARG A 152 -18.64 -29.64 -4.08
C ARG A 152 -18.55 -31.14 -4.40
N ARG A 153 -18.39 -31.51 -5.68
CA ARG A 153 -18.24 -32.91 -6.09
C ARG A 153 -16.91 -33.49 -5.62
N GLU A 154 -15.82 -32.75 -5.79
CA GLU A 154 -14.49 -33.18 -5.34
C GLU A 154 -14.42 -33.35 -3.81
N ASP A 155 -14.98 -32.41 -3.05
CA ASP A 155 -15.09 -32.54 -1.60
C ASP A 155 -15.91 -33.75 -1.16
N SER A 156 -17.00 -34.05 -1.88
CA SER A 156 -17.83 -35.23 -1.60
C SER A 156 -17.06 -36.53 -1.85
N LEU A 157 -16.29 -36.58 -2.93
CA LEU A 157 -15.44 -37.74 -3.26
C LEU A 157 -14.32 -37.93 -2.24
N ARG A 158 -13.66 -36.85 -1.81
CA ARG A 158 -12.61 -36.89 -0.78
C ARG A 158 -13.14 -37.42 0.55
N LYS A 159 -14.32 -36.97 0.98
CA LYS A 159 -14.97 -37.47 2.19
C LYS A 159 -15.32 -38.96 2.07
N ALA A 160 -15.77 -39.41 0.91
CA ALA A 160 -16.09 -40.81 0.68
C ALA A 160 -14.84 -41.72 0.70
N GLN A 161 -13.66 -41.22 0.32
CA GLN A 161 -12.39 -41.97 0.35
C GLN A 161 -11.72 -42.05 1.73
N GLN A 162 -12.22 -41.30 2.71
CA GLN A 162 -11.72 -41.27 4.09
C GLN A 162 -12.48 -42.24 5.03
N ILE A 163 -13.47 -42.97 4.50
CA ILE A 163 -14.25 -44.01 5.18
C ILE A 163 -13.73 -45.36 4.71
#